data_AF-A0A920PAT1-F1
#
_entry.id   AF-A0A920PAT1-F1
#
_cell.length_a   1.000
_cell.length_b   1.000
_cell.length_c   1.000
_cell.angle_alpha   90.00
_cell.angle_beta   90.00
_cell.angle_gamma   90.00
#
_symmetry.space_group_name_H-M   'P 1'
#
loop_
_entity.id
_entity.type
_entity.pdbx_description
1 polymer ?
#
loop_
_entity_poly.entity_id
_entity_poly.type
_entity_poly.pdbx_seq_one_letter_code
_entity_poly.pdbx_strand_id
1 'polypeptide(L)'
;METTHIGLAATLSTTYSEPFTVARQFASIDHISNGRAGWNIVTSPLEGSALNYSKPEHPKHDLRYEIADEYLEVTKGLWDSGEDDAFIRSKEEGVFFDRSKMHRLNHMGKHYSVQGPLNISRSQQGRPLLIQAGSSEAGKEFASKHADVIFTGQASIEDAGFILSRREKQGGISRPKSG
;
A
#
# COMPACT_ATOMS: atom_id res chain seq x y z
N MET A 1 -20.00 9.50 12.84
CA MET A 1 -19.41 8.89 11.63
C MET A 1 -20.55 8.81 10.63
N GLU A 2 -20.46 9.51 9.51
CA GLU A 2 -21.61 9.71 8.60
C GLU A 2 -21.93 8.50 7.72
N THR A 3 -21.06 7.49 7.67
CA THR A 3 -21.24 6.29 6.85
C THR A 3 -20.77 5.04 7.59
N THR A 4 -21.44 3.91 7.32
CA THR A 4 -21.15 2.60 7.92
C THR A 4 -20.61 1.57 6.93
N HIS A 5 -20.86 1.73 5.63
CA HIS A 5 -20.53 0.71 4.62
C HIS A 5 -19.63 1.20 3.47
N ILE A 6 -19.66 2.49 3.14
CA ILE A 6 -18.97 3.02 1.94
C ILE A 6 -17.44 2.95 2.11
N GLY A 7 -16.72 2.38 1.14
CA GLY A 7 -15.26 2.42 1.10
C GLY A 7 -14.71 3.82 0.81
N LEU A 8 -13.59 4.20 1.43
CA LEU A 8 -12.95 5.50 1.27
C LEU A 8 -11.52 5.33 0.75
N ALA A 9 -11.31 5.64 -0.53
CA ALA A 9 -10.00 5.55 -1.17
C ALA A 9 -9.35 6.93 -1.33
N ALA A 10 -8.14 7.10 -0.78
CA ALA A 10 -7.35 8.31 -0.94
C ALA A 10 -6.23 8.09 -1.97
N THR A 11 -5.99 9.09 -2.82
CA THR A 11 -4.84 9.08 -3.74
C THR A 11 -3.63 9.67 -3.04
N LEU A 12 -2.51 8.94 -3.01
CA LEU A 12 -1.26 9.44 -2.43
C LEU A 12 -0.05 8.94 -3.22
N SER A 13 0.93 9.83 -3.40
CA SER A 13 2.12 9.57 -4.22
C SER A 13 3.24 8.89 -3.45
N THR A 14 3.87 7.88 -4.06
CA THR A 14 5.10 7.25 -3.54
C THR A 14 6.36 8.08 -3.80
N THR A 15 6.29 9.09 -4.67
CA THR A 15 7.48 9.84 -5.12
C THR A 15 7.92 10.93 -4.14
N TYR A 16 7.00 11.45 -3.34
CA TYR A 16 7.22 12.66 -2.53
C TYR A 16 6.76 12.51 -1.07
N SER A 17 6.62 11.28 -0.60
CA SER A 17 6.25 10.98 0.77
C SER A 17 7.17 9.89 1.30
N GLU A 18 7.30 9.80 2.61
CA GLU A 18 8.10 8.74 3.25
C GLU A 18 7.21 7.51 3.53
N PRO A 19 7.68 6.28 3.23
CA PRO A 19 6.87 5.06 3.36
C PRO A 19 6.41 4.82 4.79
N PHE A 20 7.24 5.13 5.80
CA PHE A 20 6.84 4.98 7.20
C PHE A 20 5.65 5.87 7.57
N THR A 21 5.68 7.13 7.13
CA THR A 21 4.60 8.10 7.38
C THR A 21 3.31 7.65 6.72
N VAL A 22 3.38 7.21 5.46
CA VAL A 22 2.21 6.76 4.69
C VAL A 22 1.64 5.47 5.26
N ALA A 23 2.49 4.51 5.62
CA ALA A 23 2.05 3.29 6.30
C ALA A 23 1.26 3.60 7.58
N ARG A 24 1.76 4.55 8.39
CA ARG A 24 1.07 4.97 9.62
C ARG A 24 -0.24 5.70 9.33
N GLN A 25 -0.27 6.63 8.37
CA GLN A 25 -1.47 7.39 8.03
C GLN A 25 -2.58 6.45 7.53
N PHE A 26 -2.25 5.56 6.61
CA PHE A 26 -3.21 4.62 6.07
C PHE A 26 -3.68 3.61 7.12
N ALA A 27 -2.80 3.05 7.95
CA ALA A 27 -3.23 2.20 9.06
C ALA A 27 -4.16 2.95 10.04
N SER A 28 -3.93 4.25 10.25
CA SER A 28 -4.78 5.07 11.11
C SER A 28 -6.18 5.25 10.53
N ILE A 29 -6.30 5.62 9.26
CA ILE A 29 -7.61 5.76 8.62
C ILE A 29 -8.31 4.41 8.47
N ASP A 30 -7.54 3.33 8.40
CA ASP A 30 -8.04 1.96 8.44
C ASP A 30 -8.78 1.65 9.75
N HIS A 31 -8.12 1.92 10.89
CA HIS A 31 -8.73 1.77 12.20
C HIS A 31 -9.92 2.68 12.39
N ILE A 32 -9.80 3.96 12.02
CA ILE A 32 -10.88 4.95 12.15
C ILE A 32 -12.09 4.54 11.30
N SER A 33 -11.88 3.96 10.12
CA SER A 33 -12.95 3.58 9.21
C SER A 33 -13.50 2.17 9.43
N ASN A 34 -12.97 1.41 10.40
CA ASN A 34 -13.25 -0.01 10.60
C ASN A 34 -12.96 -0.86 9.35
N GLY A 35 -11.77 -0.70 8.77
CA GLY A 35 -11.31 -1.51 7.65
C GLY A 35 -11.96 -1.15 6.31
N ARG A 36 -12.28 0.14 6.09
CA ARG A 36 -12.87 0.63 4.84
C ARG A 36 -11.94 1.53 4.04
N ALA A 37 -10.68 1.68 4.45
CA ALA A 37 -9.72 2.53 3.77
C ALA A 37 -9.13 1.82 2.54
N GLY A 38 -8.91 2.61 1.50
CA GLY A 38 -8.13 2.23 0.32
C GLY A 38 -7.09 3.29 -0.03
N TRP A 39 -6.04 2.87 -0.70
CA TRP A 39 -4.97 3.73 -1.20
C TRP A 39 -4.87 3.59 -2.72
N ASN A 40 -5.19 4.65 -3.45
CA ASN A 40 -4.82 4.78 -4.85
C ASN A 40 -3.37 5.25 -4.98
N ILE A 41 -2.50 4.32 -5.36
CA ILE A 41 -1.06 4.53 -5.46
C ILE A 41 -0.76 5.23 -6.78
N VAL A 42 -0.08 6.37 -6.70
CA VAL A 42 0.40 7.12 -7.86
C VAL A 42 1.89 7.42 -7.71
N THR A 43 2.56 7.71 -8.81
CA THR A 43 3.98 8.10 -8.81
C THR A 43 4.17 9.58 -9.16
N SER A 44 3.12 10.40 -9.05
CA SER A 44 3.07 11.80 -9.51
C SER A 44 3.46 12.02 -10.99
N PRO A 45 2.52 12.35 -11.89
CA PRO A 45 2.84 12.49 -13.31
C PRO A 45 3.47 13.84 -13.69
N LEU A 46 3.32 14.88 -12.87
CA LEU A 46 3.69 16.26 -13.21
C LEU A 46 5.16 16.56 -12.88
N GLU A 47 5.94 16.90 -13.90
CA GLU A 47 7.37 17.22 -13.77
C GLU A 47 7.64 18.40 -12.82
N GLY A 48 6.78 19.43 -12.83
CA GLY A 48 6.91 20.59 -11.97
C GLY A 48 6.73 20.29 -10.47
N SER A 49 6.23 19.12 -10.09
CA SER A 49 5.99 18.80 -8.67
C SER A 49 7.27 18.81 -7.83
N ALA A 50 8.42 18.43 -8.40
CA ALA A 50 9.67 18.25 -7.65
C ALA A 50 10.10 19.49 -6.87
N LEU A 51 9.89 20.66 -7.46
CA LEU A 51 10.28 21.96 -6.90
C LEU A 51 9.52 22.29 -5.60
N ASN A 52 8.36 21.68 -5.37
CA ASN A 52 7.59 21.83 -4.12
C ASN A 52 8.02 20.85 -3.02
N TYR A 53 8.88 19.88 -3.32
CA TYR A 53 9.31 18.83 -2.39
C TYR A 53 10.82 18.86 -2.14
N SER A 54 11.45 20.02 -2.29
CA SER A 54 12.90 20.20 -2.08
C SER A 54 13.75 19.25 -2.93
N LYS A 55 13.28 18.90 -4.14
CA LYS A 55 14.00 18.10 -5.11
C LYS A 55 14.33 18.96 -6.34
N PRO A 56 15.56 18.88 -6.87
CA PRO A 56 15.96 19.70 -8.02
C PRO A 56 15.32 19.22 -9.33
N GLU A 57 14.99 17.93 -9.42
CA GLU A 57 14.42 17.32 -10.60
C GLU A 57 13.35 16.29 -10.25
N HIS A 58 12.43 16.08 -11.18
CA HIS A 58 11.46 15.02 -11.10
C HIS A 58 12.08 13.72 -11.62
N PRO A 59 12.00 12.60 -10.88
CA PRO A 59 12.57 11.35 -11.37
C PRO A 59 11.92 10.91 -12.68
N LYS A 60 12.73 10.33 -13.57
CA LYS A 60 12.25 9.78 -14.85
C LYS A 60 11.20 8.70 -14.60
N HIS A 61 10.29 8.54 -15.56
CA HIS A 61 9.14 7.65 -15.48
C HIS A 61 9.45 6.26 -14.90
N ASP A 62 10.44 5.55 -15.44
CA ASP A 62 10.76 4.18 -15.02
C ASP A 62 11.38 4.13 -13.62
N LEU A 63 12.23 5.11 -13.29
CA LEU A 63 12.81 5.24 -11.95
C LEU A 63 11.72 5.48 -10.91
N ARG A 64 10.64 6.20 -11.23
CA ARG A 64 9.53 6.39 -10.30
C ARG A 64 8.83 5.07 -9.96
N TYR A 65 8.69 4.16 -10.93
CA TYR A 65 8.11 2.84 -10.69
C TYR A 65 9.07 1.92 -9.94
N GLU A 66 10.37 2.01 -10.19
CA GLU A 66 11.39 1.31 -9.39
C GLU A 66 11.34 1.75 -7.92
N ILE A 67 11.26 3.06 -7.65
CA ILE A 67 11.09 3.61 -6.30
C ILE A 67 9.78 3.13 -5.68
N ALA A 68 8.67 3.17 -6.44
CA ALA A 68 7.35 2.78 -5.96
C ALA A 68 7.29 1.28 -5.59
N ASP A 69 8.04 0.43 -6.28
CA ASP A 69 8.14 -1.00 -6.02
C ASP A 69 8.70 -1.25 -4.61
N GLU A 70 9.89 -0.70 -4.34
CA GLU A 70 10.54 -0.79 -3.02
C GLU A 70 9.71 -0.09 -1.93
N TYR A 71 9.07 1.03 -2.25
CA TYR A 71 8.19 1.76 -1.33
C TYR A 71 7.07 0.85 -0.79
N LEU A 72 6.45 0.08 -1.68
CA LEU A 72 5.34 -0.81 -1.36
C LEU A 72 5.81 -2.04 -0.59
N GLU A 73 7.01 -2.53 -0.85
CA GLU A 73 7.64 -3.57 -0.03
C GLU A 73 7.83 -3.09 1.42
N VAL A 74 8.40 -1.89 1.60
CA VAL A 74 8.56 -1.28 2.93
C VAL A 74 7.21 -1.08 3.61
N THR A 75 6.23 -0.50 2.90
CA THR A 75 4.93 -0.16 3.48
C THR A 75 4.14 -1.41 3.88
N LYS A 76 4.13 -2.45 3.04
CA LYS A 76 3.50 -3.74 3.35
C LYS A 76 4.19 -4.41 4.55
N GLY A 77 5.53 -4.46 4.56
CA GLY A 77 6.28 -5.01 5.69
C GLY A 77 6.09 -4.24 7.00
N LEU A 78 5.86 -2.93 6.95
CA LEU A 78 5.48 -2.13 8.12
C LEU A 78 4.08 -2.52 8.65
N TRP A 79 3.09 -2.73 7.78
CA TRP A 79 1.79 -3.22 8.22
C TRP A 79 1.84 -4.63 8.81
N ASP A 80 2.81 -5.46 8.38
CA ASP A 80 3.06 -6.79 8.92
C ASP A 80 3.99 -6.80 10.16
N SER A 81 4.32 -5.63 10.75
CA SER A 81 5.24 -5.53 11.90
C SER A 81 4.69 -6.07 13.23
N GLY A 82 3.41 -6.41 13.35
CA GLY A 82 2.84 -7.00 14.56
C GLY A 82 1.82 -8.06 14.19
N GLU A 83 1.75 -9.17 14.93
CA GLU A 83 0.76 -10.22 14.67
C GLU A 83 -0.66 -9.76 15.04
N ASP A 84 -1.68 -10.44 14.51
CA ASP A 84 -3.09 -10.03 14.65
C ASP A 84 -3.56 -9.92 16.12
N ASP A 85 -2.97 -10.71 17.02
CA ASP A 85 -3.27 -10.74 18.45
C ASP A 85 -2.15 -10.17 19.33
N ALA A 86 -1.23 -9.38 18.74
CA ALA A 86 -0.12 -8.76 19.47
C ALA A 86 -0.60 -7.78 20.56
N PHE A 87 -1.79 -7.18 20.44
CA PHE A 87 -2.30 -6.19 21.38
C PHE A 87 -3.36 -6.77 22.32
N ILE A 88 -2.90 -7.44 23.39
CA ILE A 88 -3.73 -8.11 24.41
C ILE A 88 -4.60 -7.11 25.19
N ARG A 89 -4.04 -5.94 25.55
CA ARG A 89 -4.73 -4.87 26.31
C ARG A 89 -5.37 -5.34 27.63
N SER A 90 -4.72 -6.27 28.33
CA SER A 90 -5.16 -6.76 29.65
C SER A 90 -4.82 -5.76 30.74
N LYS A 91 -5.84 -5.24 31.43
CA LYS A 91 -5.63 -4.33 32.57
C LYS A 91 -5.25 -5.10 33.83
N GLU A 92 -5.84 -6.27 34.00
CA GLU A 92 -5.66 -7.16 35.14
C GLU A 92 -4.21 -7.68 35.20
N GLU A 93 -3.63 -8.05 34.05
CA GLU A 93 -2.25 -8.55 33.95
C GLU A 93 -1.22 -7.43 33.74
N GLY A 94 -1.66 -6.20 33.48
CA GLY A 94 -0.79 -5.07 33.15
C GLY A 94 -0.07 -5.20 31.80
N VAL A 95 -0.59 -6.03 30.89
CA VAL A 95 0.03 -6.32 29.58
C VAL A 95 -0.72 -5.61 28.46
N PHE A 96 -0.10 -4.57 27.88
CA PHE A 96 -0.70 -3.86 26.74
C PHE A 96 -0.51 -4.58 25.41
N PHE A 97 0.68 -5.15 25.18
CA PHE A 97 1.01 -5.92 23.98
C PHE A 97 2.08 -6.98 24.28
N ASP A 98 2.06 -8.06 23.49
CA ASP A 98 3.08 -9.11 23.49
C ASP A 98 4.27 -8.68 22.64
N ARG A 99 5.44 -8.51 23.27
CA ARG A 99 6.67 -8.11 22.59
C ARG A 99 7.19 -9.18 21.62
N SER A 100 6.91 -10.45 21.88
CA SER A 100 7.36 -11.56 21.02
C SER A 100 6.65 -11.57 19.67
N LYS A 101 5.48 -10.90 19.60
CA LYS A 101 4.64 -10.76 18.42
C LYS A 101 4.84 -9.44 17.67
N MET A 102 5.87 -8.67 18.05
CA MET A 102 6.23 -7.42 17.42
C MET A 102 7.59 -7.56 16.73
N HIS A 103 7.60 -7.34 15.43
CA HIS A 103 8.73 -7.64 14.54
C HIS A 103 9.23 -6.36 13.86
N ARG A 104 10.54 -6.13 13.92
CA ARG A 104 11.18 -5.04 13.16
C ARG A 104 11.23 -5.44 11.68
N LEU A 105 11.01 -4.46 10.80
CA LEU A 105 11.14 -4.65 9.36
C LEU A 105 12.62 -4.78 8.94
N ASN A 106 13.50 -3.93 9.47
CA ASN A 106 14.94 -3.87 9.12
C ASN A 106 15.22 -3.89 7.61
N HIS A 107 14.40 -3.19 6.82
CA HIS A 107 14.58 -3.10 5.37
C HIS A 107 15.80 -2.25 5.04
N MET A 108 16.65 -2.76 4.15
CA MET A 108 17.81 -2.05 3.57
C MET A 108 17.83 -2.31 2.06
N GLY A 109 17.27 -1.39 1.29
CA GLY A 109 17.21 -1.49 -0.17
C GLY A 109 17.96 -0.36 -0.86
N LYS A 110 17.66 -0.16 -2.14
CA LYS A 110 18.34 0.82 -3.00
C LYS A 110 17.87 2.24 -2.69
N HIS A 111 16.59 2.40 -2.39
CA HIS A 111 15.96 3.70 -2.18
C HIS A 111 15.65 3.98 -0.71
N TYR A 112 15.42 2.95 0.10
CA TYR A 112 14.96 3.09 1.47
C TYR A 112 15.76 2.24 2.46
N SER A 113 15.92 2.79 3.68
CA SER A 113 16.47 2.09 4.84
C SER A 113 15.56 2.34 6.03
N VAL A 114 14.74 1.35 6.40
CA VAL A 114 13.65 1.50 7.37
C VAL A 114 13.67 0.38 8.40
N GLN A 115 13.86 0.75 9.67
CA GLN A 115 13.99 -0.20 10.77
C GLN A 115 12.65 -0.84 11.21
N GLY A 116 11.57 -0.06 11.29
CA GLY A 116 10.34 -0.48 11.96
C GLY A 116 10.54 -0.76 13.47
N PRO A 117 9.58 -1.39 14.15
CA PRO A 117 8.24 -1.76 13.66
C PRO A 117 7.37 -0.53 13.39
N LEU A 118 6.23 -0.73 12.74
CA LEU A 118 5.20 0.30 12.69
C LEU A 118 4.59 0.53 14.09
N ASN A 119 4.37 1.80 14.46
CA ASN A 119 3.88 2.20 15.79
C ASN A 119 2.33 2.25 15.89
N ILE A 120 1.66 1.32 15.23
CA ILE A 120 0.21 1.08 15.33
C ILE A 120 -0.08 -0.40 15.10
N SER A 121 -1.10 -0.92 15.77
CA SER A 121 -1.57 -2.29 15.56
C SER A 121 -2.08 -2.49 14.13
N ARG A 122 -2.09 -3.74 13.67
CA ARG A 122 -2.82 -4.12 12.46
C ARG A 122 -4.31 -3.77 12.60
N SER A 123 -4.92 -3.40 11.49
CA SER A 123 -6.36 -3.19 11.40
C SER A 123 -7.08 -4.49 11.05
N GLN A 124 -8.41 -4.48 11.07
CA GLN A 124 -9.22 -5.68 10.77
C GLN A 124 -9.01 -6.25 9.35
N GLN A 125 -8.70 -5.41 8.36
CA GLN A 125 -8.35 -5.88 7.01
C GLN A 125 -6.86 -6.22 6.84
N GLY A 126 -6.05 -6.11 7.90
CA GLY A 126 -4.60 -6.30 7.89
C GLY A 126 -3.86 -5.12 7.27
N ARG A 127 -4.25 -4.73 6.05
CA ARG A 127 -3.80 -3.53 5.34
C ARG A 127 -4.92 -2.91 4.50
N PRO A 128 -4.87 -1.60 4.21
CA PRO A 128 -5.78 -0.98 3.27
C PRO A 128 -5.73 -1.62 1.88
N LEU A 129 -6.85 -1.53 1.16
CA LEU A 129 -6.97 -1.97 -0.22
C LEU A 129 -6.10 -1.10 -1.12
N LEU A 130 -5.27 -1.72 -1.97
CA LEU A 130 -4.38 -1.02 -2.89
C LEU A 130 -5.00 -0.91 -4.28
N ILE A 131 -5.14 0.31 -4.74
CA ILE A 131 -5.67 0.67 -6.06
C ILE A 131 -4.52 1.23 -6.90
N GLN A 132 -4.49 0.91 -8.18
CA GLN A 132 -3.49 1.47 -9.10
C GLN A 132 -4.14 1.78 -10.45
N ALA A 133 -3.76 2.90 -11.07
CA ALA A 133 -4.38 3.42 -12.30
C ALA A 133 -3.39 3.72 -13.46
N GLY A 134 -2.18 3.16 -13.43
CA GLY A 134 -1.14 3.37 -14.42
C GLY A 134 -1.43 2.62 -15.72
N SER A 135 -1.47 3.34 -16.83
CA SER A 135 -1.71 2.80 -18.18
C SER A 135 -0.45 2.56 -19.00
N SER A 136 0.73 3.01 -18.54
CA SER A 136 2.02 2.69 -19.17
C SER A 136 2.42 1.24 -18.91
N GLU A 137 3.34 0.67 -19.70
CA GLU A 137 3.77 -0.72 -19.50
C GLU A 137 4.37 -0.96 -18.11
N ALA A 138 5.22 -0.05 -17.61
CA ALA A 138 5.73 -0.11 -16.24
C ALA A 138 4.60 0.01 -15.20
N GLY A 139 3.61 0.86 -15.47
CA GLY A 139 2.43 1.01 -14.61
C GLY A 139 1.59 -0.26 -14.53
N LYS A 140 1.36 -0.93 -15.66
CA LYS A 140 0.60 -2.19 -15.71
C LYS A 140 1.35 -3.32 -15.01
N GLU A 141 2.67 -3.41 -15.18
CA GLU A 141 3.50 -4.40 -14.49
C GLU A 141 3.47 -4.19 -12.97
N PHE A 142 3.64 -2.95 -12.53
CA PHE A 142 3.53 -2.56 -11.13
C PHE A 142 2.14 -2.86 -10.55
N ALA A 143 1.08 -2.55 -11.31
CA ALA A 143 -0.29 -2.85 -10.93
C ALA A 143 -0.53 -4.35 -10.74
N SER A 144 -0.03 -5.19 -11.66
CA SER A 144 -0.17 -6.64 -11.56
C SER A 144 0.53 -7.22 -10.33
N LYS A 145 1.68 -6.65 -9.92
CA LYS A 145 2.42 -7.09 -8.74
C LYS A 145 1.78 -6.62 -7.42
N HIS A 146 1.28 -5.39 -7.35
CA HIS A 146 0.93 -4.75 -6.07
C HIS A 146 -0.54 -4.50 -5.81
N ALA A 147 -1.34 -4.25 -6.85
CA ALA A 147 -2.69 -3.74 -6.68
C ALA A 147 -3.67 -4.86 -6.33
N ASP A 148 -4.65 -4.57 -5.49
CA ASP A 148 -5.84 -5.39 -5.27
C ASP A 148 -6.91 -5.03 -6.33
N VAL A 149 -6.99 -3.76 -6.70
CA VAL A 149 -7.89 -3.23 -7.74
C VAL A 149 -7.10 -2.41 -8.76
N ILE A 150 -7.34 -2.66 -10.05
CA ILE A 150 -6.74 -1.90 -11.15
C ILE A 150 -7.83 -0.99 -11.73
N PHE A 151 -7.67 0.33 -11.56
CA PHE A 151 -8.57 1.31 -12.15
C PHE A 151 -8.11 1.64 -13.57
N THR A 152 -8.90 1.25 -14.56
CA THR A 152 -8.53 1.36 -15.97
C THR A 152 -9.59 2.12 -16.75
N GLY A 153 -9.16 2.80 -17.81
CA GLY A 153 -10.02 3.58 -18.71
C GLY A 153 -10.13 2.98 -20.10
N GLN A 154 -10.08 1.65 -20.24
CA GLN A 154 -10.17 0.99 -21.55
C GLN A 154 -11.55 1.23 -22.17
N ALA A 155 -11.57 1.62 -23.45
CA ALA A 155 -12.79 1.92 -24.19
C ALA A 155 -13.48 0.67 -24.76
N SER A 156 -12.80 -0.49 -24.77
CA SER A 156 -13.32 -1.75 -25.29
C SER A 156 -13.06 -2.92 -24.34
N ILE A 157 -13.88 -3.98 -24.47
CA ILE A 157 -13.71 -5.24 -23.72
C ILE A 157 -12.39 -5.92 -24.09
N GLU A 158 -11.99 -5.83 -25.36
CA GLU A 158 -10.77 -6.44 -25.87
C GLU A 158 -9.53 -5.81 -25.24
N ASP A 159 -9.48 -4.48 -25.17
CA ASP A 159 -8.40 -3.75 -24.50
C ASP A 159 -8.38 -4.02 -22.97
N ALA A 160 -9.55 -4.26 -22.36
CA ALA A 160 -9.66 -4.61 -20.95
C ALA A 160 -9.11 -6.01 -20.63
N GLY A 161 -9.23 -6.96 -21.57
CA GLY A 161 -8.75 -8.34 -21.43
C GLY A 161 -7.24 -8.44 -21.17
N PHE A 162 -6.46 -7.46 -21.62
CA PHE A 162 -5.01 -7.39 -21.41
C PHE A 162 -4.61 -7.43 -19.93
N ILE A 163 -5.32 -6.70 -19.07
CA ILE A 163 -5.01 -6.60 -17.64
C ILE A 163 -5.22 -7.94 -16.92
N LEU A 164 -6.29 -8.65 -17.28
CA LEU A 164 -6.60 -9.98 -16.72
C LEU A 164 -5.51 -10.99 -17.07
N SER A 165 -5.09 -11.01 -18.34
CA SER A 165 -4.07 -11.96 -18.82
C SER A 165 -2.70 -11.80 -18.11
N ARG A 166 -2.34 -10.57 -17.70
CA ARG A 166 -1.07 -10.30 -17.01
C ARG A 166 -1.10 -10.76 -15.55
N ARG A 167 -2.24 -10.56 -14.86
CA ARG A 167 -2.45 -11.07 -13.49
C ARG A 167 -2.42 -12.59 -13.43
N GLU A 168 -3.01 -13.27 -14.42
CA GLU A 168 -2.99 -14.73 -14.51
C GLU A 168 -1.57 -15.28 -14.67
N LYS A 169 -0.73 -14.64 -15.49
CA LYS A 169 0.67 -15.04 -15.70
C LYS A 169 1.55 -14.90 -14.46
N GLN A 170 1.22 -13.99 -13.53
CA GLN A 170 1.96 -13.78 -12.29
C GLN A 170 1.46 -14.68 -11.13
N GLY A 171 0.52 -15.60 -11.36
CA GLY A 171 0.06 -16.57 -10.36
C GLY A 171 -0.87 -16.01 -9.28
N GLY A 172 -1.42 -14.80 -9.47
CA GLY A 172 -2.20 -14.07 -8.46
C GLY A 172 -3.64 -14.55 -8.22
N ILE A 173 -3.99 -15.81 -8.49
CA ILE A 173 -5.33 -16.35 -8.24
C ILE A 173 -5.29 -17.37 -7.09
N SER A 174 -5.58 -16.91 -5.88
CA SER A 174 -6.41 -17.69 -4.95
C SER A 174 -7.82 -17.12 -5.03
N ARG A 175 -8.71 -17.77 -5.82
CA ARG A 175 -10.15 -17.48 -5.73
C ARG A 175 -10.58 -17.70 -4.27
N PRO A 176 -11.41 -16.82 -3.69
CA PRO A 176 -12.08 -17.16 -2.45
C PRO A 176 -12.86 -18.46 -2.69
N LYS A 177 -12.66 -19.48 -1.85
CA LYS A 177 -13.57 -20.62 -1.83
C LYS A 177 -14.94 -20.06 -1.42
N SER A 178 -15.91 -20.13 -2.32
CA SER A 178 -17.30 -19.92 -2.01
C SER A 178 -17.71 -20.96 -0.96
N GLY A 179 -17.95 -20.51 0.26
CA GLY A 179 -18.69 -21.25 1.27
C GLY A 179 -20.19 -21.07 1.08
#